data_AF-A0A966NY19-F1
#
_entry.id   AF-A0A966NY19-F1
#
_cell.length_a   1.000
_cell.length_b   1.000
_cell.length_c   1.000
_cell.angle_alpha   90.00
_cell.angle_beta   90.00
_cell.angle_gamma   90.00
#
_symmetry.space_group_name_H-M   'P 1'
#
loop_
_entity.id
_entity.type
_entity.pdbx_description
1 polymer ?
#
loop_
_entity_poly.entity_id
_entity_poly.type
_entity_poly.pdbx_seq_one_letter_code
_entity_poly.pdbx_strand_id
1 'polypeptide(L)'
;MTIDVSVTANSNIAPAPFPRDLYEEQLRDIERFEIAIEQYLAGEITEDVFRVMRLNNGIYGQRQGGTNQMVRIKLPAGSIRPDQLELMAELATDFSRGWGHITTRQNIQFHFVELRRIPDLLRKLAAVGLTSREACGDTVRNVMACHLAGACPHEKLDVTPWAEATFRHFVRNPIGQRLPRKFKVNFSGCSTDCGQAMFNDVGVVAVSRETATGEIEHGFRVYIAGGLGATPHPALALEDFTRREDLLPTIEATLRVFDQTGNRDNKLRARLKWVVDQLGIEEVRRRVIKMRHTLPASSTWPGGIPPEVVAAGDLPAGRADFGEVTQVGQGVRVDLRGAHSYRAWEIASVVRGAAKGTVSAIAYAALGDITADQFRALAAIQREFVADVRLTNRQNVVFRGLREDQL
;
A
#
# COMPACT_ATOMS: atom_id res chain seq x y z
N MET A 1 -48.40 -8.34 -21.60
CA MET A 1 -47.31 -8.76 -22.51
C MET A 1 -46.01 -8.35 -21.84
N THR A 2 -45.51 -9.22 -20.98
CA THR A 2 -44.34 -9.02 -20.14
C THR A 2 -43.14 -9.57 -20.90
N ILE A 3 -42.14 -8.72 -21.15
CA ILE A 3 -40.88 -9.13 -21.78
C ILE A 3 -40.01 -9.70 -20.66
N ASP A 4 -39.79 -11.00 -20.73
CA ASP A 4 -38.88 -11.76 -19.88
C ASP A 4 -37.45 -11.53 -20.40
N VAL A 5 -36.58 -10.94 -19.56
CA VAL A 5 -35.15 -10.79 -19.85
C VAL A 5 -34.40 -11.76 -18.95
N SER A 6 -34.45 -13.03 -19.29
CA SER A 6 -33.58 -14.04 -18.73
C SER A 6 -32.16 -13.83 -19.27
N VAL A 7 -31.32 -13.12 -18.52
CA VAL A 7 -29.87 -13.13 -18.73
C VAL A 7 -29.36 -14.51 -18.32
N THR A 8 -29.13 -15.38 -19.29
CA THR A 8 -28.43 -16.65 -19.09
C THR A 8 -26.99 -16.36 -18.69
N ALA A 9 -26.71 -16.41 -17.39
CA ALA A 9 -25.35 -16.42 -16.85
C ALA A 9 -24.64 -17.70 -17.31
N ASN A 10 -23.59 -17.55 -18.10
CA ASN A 10 -22.71 -18.66 -18.49
C ASN A 10 -22.07 -19.26 -17.23
N SER A 11 -22.48 -20.47 -16.87
CA SER A 11 -22.19 -21.15 -15.61
C SER A 11 -20.87 -21.92 -15.58
N ASN A 12 -19.78 -21.37 -16.14
CA ASN A 12 -18.44 -21.98 -16.11
C ASN A 12 -17.39 -21.16 -15.33
N ILE A 13 -17.82 -20.22 -14.49
CA ILE A 13 -16.93 -19.48 -13.58
C ILE A 13 -16.82 -20.31 -12.30
N ALA A 14 -15.61 -20.75 -11.96
CA ALA A 14 -15.32 -21.39 -10.69
C ALA A 14 -15.85 -20.49 -9.55
N PRO A 15 -16.50 -21.05 -8.51
CA PRO A 15 -17.02 -20.24 -7.42
C PRO A 15 -15.89 -19.38 -6.85
N ALA A 16 -16.18 -18.08 -6.64
CA ALA A 16 -15.24 -17.18 -6.02
C ALA A 16 -14.74 -17.82 -4.71
N PRO A 17 -13.42 -17.80 -4.44
CA PRO A 17 -12.89 -18.41 -3.24
C PRO A 17 -13.62 -17.85 -2.01
N PHE A 18 -13.92 -18.72 -1.04
CA PHE A 18 -14.53 -18.33 0.23
C PHE A 18 -13.84 -17.08 0.80
N PRO A 19 -14.59 -16.13 1.41
CA PRO A 19 -13.98 -14.96 2.02
C PRO A 19 -12.91 -15.41 3.02
N ARG A 20 -11.67 -14.96 2.80
CA ARG A 20 -10.53 -15.41 3.61
C ARG A 20 -10.62 -14.84 5.02
N ASP A 21 -10.55 -15.72 6.01
CA ASP A 21 -10.39 -15.32 7.40
C ASP A 21 -8.92 -15.00 7.68
N LEU A 22 -8.56 -13.73 7.47
CA LEU A 22 -7.19 -13.26 7.68
C LEU A 22 -6.76 -13.29 9.15
N TYR A 23 -7.70 -13.31 10.09
CA TYR A 23 -7.39 -13.36 11.52
C TYR A 23 -6.93 -14.77 11.91
N GLU A 24 -7.70 -15.80 11.55
CA GLU A 24 -7.32 -17.19 11.82
C GLU A 24 -6.04 -17.60 11.07
N GLU A 25 -5.87 -17.15 9.83
CA GLU A 25 -4.59 -17.35 9.11
C GLU A 25 -3.42 -16.67 9.84
N GLN A 26 -3.65 -15.51 10.44
CA GLN A 26 -2.61 -14.80 11.19
C GLN A 26 -2.21 -15.51 12.47
N LEU A 27 -3.16 -16.07 13.23
CA LEU A 27 -2.84 -16.82 14.44
C LEU A 27 -1.98 -18.05 14.12
N ARG A 28 -2.31 -18.79 13.06
CA ARG A 28 -1.50 -19.92 12.57
C ARG A 28 -0.09 -19.49 12.13
N ASP A 29 0.04 -18.34 11.47
CA ASP A 29 1.35 -17.78 11.10
C ASP A 29 2.19 -17.45 12.35
N ILE A 30 1.57 -16.94 13.41
CA ILE A 30 2.23 -16.58 14.67
C ILE A 30 2.72 -17.83 15.39
N GLU A 31 1.88 -18.86 15.53
CA GLU A 31 2.27 -20.14 16.15
C GLU A 31 3.46 -20.78 15.42
N ARG A 32 3.42 -20.83 14.08
CA ARG A 32 4.54 -21.33 13.27
C ARG A 32 5.82 -20.52 13.48
N PHE A 33 5.69 -19.20 13.65
CA PHE A 33 6.84 -18.35 13.86
C PHE A 33 7.42 -18.46 15.26
N GLU A 34 6.58 -18.66 16.28
CA GLU A 34 6.99 -18.93 17.66
C GLU A 34 7.79 -20.24 17.74
N ILE A 35 7.29 -21.32 17.14
CA ILE A 35 8.03 -22.58 17.00
C ILE A 35 9.39 -22.35 16.31
N ALA A 36 9.42 -21.58 15.22
CA ALA A 36 10.67 -21.29 14.51
C ALA A 36 11.66 -20.48 15.36
N ILE A 37 11.18 -19.59 16.24
CA ILE A 37 12.04 -18.87 17.20
C ILE A 37 12.65 -19.86 18.19
N GLU A 38 11.86 -20.78 18.75
CA GLU A 38 12.35 -21.78 19.70
C GLU A 38 13.42 -22.67 19.07
N GLN A 39 13.15 -23.22 17.89
CA GLN A 39 14.10 -24.03 17.13
C GLN A 39 15.39 -23.28 16.82
N TYR A 40 15.29 -22.00 16.45
CA TYR A 40 16.46 -21.17 16.18
C TYR A 40 17.30 -20.93 17.44
N LEU A 41 16.65 -20.60 18.57
CA LEU A 41 17.33 -20.37 19.84
C LEU A 41 17.94 -21.65 20.43
N ALA A 42 17.36 -22.82 20.13
CA ALA A 42 17.90 -24.13 20.46
C ALA A 42 19.04 -24.58 19.53
N GLY A 43 19.28 -23.87 18.41
CA GLY A 43 20.31 -24.22 17.42
C GLY A 43 19.88 -25.33 16.45
N GLU A 44 18.60 -25.69 16.40
CA GLU A 44 18.05 -26.73 15.53
C GLU A 44 17.92 -26.26 14.08
N ILE A 45 17.70 -24.95 13.86
CA ILE A 45 17.68 -24.34 12.52
C ILE A 45 18.75 -23.25 12.40
N THR A 46 19.33 -23.14 11.21
CA THR A 46 20.39 -22.17 10.92
C THR A 46 19.84 -20.74 10.77
N GLU A 47 20.70 -19.73 10.96
CA GLU A 47 20.36 -18.32 10.69
C GLU A 47 19.82 -18.11 9.27
N ASP A 48 20.34 -18.82 8.26
CA ASP A 48 19.87 -18.65 6.88
C ASP A 48 18.42 -19.11 6.70
N VAL A 49 18.04 -20.22 7.35
CA VAL A 49 16.66 -20.74 7.35
C VAL A 49 15.76 -19.80 8.14
N PHE A 50 16.16 -19.44 9.37
CA PHE A 50 15.38 -18.56 10.24
C PHE A 50 15.20 -17.17 9.63
N ARG A 51 16.22 -16.61 8.98
CA ARG A 51 16.19 -15.31 8.31
C ARG A 51 15.05 -15.23 7.30
N VAL A 52 14.81 -16.27 6.50
CA VAL A 52 13.72 -16.26 5.51
C VAL A 52 12.36 -16.17 6.21
N MET A 53 12.14 -16.97 7.26
CA MET A 53 10.89 -16.96 8.03
C MET A 53 10.67 -15.60 8.71
N ARG A 54 11.71 -15.10 9.39
CA ARG A 54 11.69 -13.80 10.09
C ARG A 54 11.40 -12.65 9.13
N LEU A 55 12.06 -12.61 7.98
CA LEU A 55 11.81 -11.58 6.96
C LEU A 55 10.40 -11.67 6.40
N ASN A 56 9.87 -12.87 6.15
CA ASN A 56 8.50 -13.03 5.67
C ASN A 56 7.46 -12.62 6.74
N ASN A 57 7.82 -12.61 8.02
CA ASN A 57 7.00 -12.06 9.10
C ASN A 57 7.26 -10.57 9.38
N GLY A 58 7.95 -9.87 8.47
CA GLY A 58 8.16 -8.42 8.59
C GLY A 58 9.22 -8.01 9.59
N ILE A 59 10.07 -8.95 10.02
CA ILE A 59 11.02 -8.76 11.11
C ILE A 59 12.45 -8.78 10.55
N TYR A 60 13.25 -7.78 10.91
CA TYR A 60 14.63 -7.63 10.48
C TYR A 60 15.57 -7.62 11.67
N GLY A 61 16.73 -8.26 11.51
CA GLY A 61 17.82 -8.17 12.47
C GLY A 61 18.42 -6.78 12.48
N GLN A 62 18.91 -6.38 13.64
CA GLN A 62 19.56 -5.09 13.84
C GLN A 62 21.10 -5.24 13.85
N ARG A 63 21.80 -4.17 13.48
CA ARG A 63 23.28 -4.16 13.44
C ARG A 63 23.91 -3.95 14.81
N GLN A 64 23.15 -3.45 15.77
CA GLN A 64 23.57 -3.12 17.12
C GLN A 64 23.90 -4.36 17.99
N GLY A 65 23.82 -5.56 17.42
CA GLY A 65 24.06 -6.83 18.13
C GLY A 65 22.86 -7.27 18.97
N GLY A 66 22.98 -8.49 19.51
CA GLY A 66 21.95 -9.11 20.35
C GLY A 66 20.74 -9.68 19.58
N THR A 67 19.68 -9.98 20.31
CA THR A 67 18.43 -10.59 19.80
C THR A 67 17.39 -9.55 19.40
N ASN A 68 17.75 -8.26 19.40
CA ASN A 68 16.84 -7.17 19.09
C ASN A 68 16.52 -7.09 17.59
N GLN A 69 15.26 -6.81 17.30
CA GLN A 69 14.70 -6.81 15.96
C GLN A 69 14.03 -5.46 15.64
N MET A 70 13.95 -5.17 14.35
CA MET A 70 13.00 -4.22 13.82
C MET A 70 11.75 -4.99 13.37
N VAL A 71 10.56 -4.52 13.79
CA VAL A 71 9.27 -5.04 13.34
C VAL A 71 8.59 -4.01 12.46
N ARG A 72 8.20 -4.40 11.25
CA ARG A 72 7.50 -3.53 10.30
C ARG A 72 6.06 -3.96 10.12
N ILE A 73 5.14 -3.03 10.35
CA ILE A 73 3.70 -3.25 10.22
C ILE A 73 3.26 -2.76 8.84
N LYS A 74 2.44 -3.53 8.11
CA LYS A 74 1.84 -3.10 6.84
C LYS A 74 0.60 -2.27 7.11
N LEU A 75 0.50 -1.14 6.42
CA LEU A 75 -0.63 -0.23 6.46
C LEU A 75 -1.02 0.08 5.01
N PRO A 76 -1.90 -0.74 4.39
CA PRO A 76 -2.33 -0.50 3.01
C PRO A 76 -2.92 0.91 2.86
N ALA A 77 -2.55 1.59 1.78
CA ALA A 77 -2.87 3.00 1.53
C ALA A 77 -2.44 3.98 2.66
N GLY A 78 -1.60 3.55 3.61
CA GLY A 78 -1.26 4.30 4.80
C GLY A 78 -2.41 4.54 5.78
N SER A 79 -3.54 3.83 5.64
CA SER A 79 -4.72 3.98 6.51
C SER A 79 -4.40 3.58 7.94
N ILE A 80 -4.86 4.38 8.92
CA ILE A 80 -4.76 4.02 10.33
C ILE A 80 -6.00 4.47 11.11
N ARG A 81 -6.50 3.58 11.97
CA ARG A 81 -7.63 3.84 12.87
C ARG A 81 -7.16 4.32 14.26
N PRO A 82 -8.04 4.95 15.06
CA PRO A 82 -7.68 5.41 16.39
C PRO A 82 -7.20 4.28 17.32
N ASP A 83 -7.88 3.14 17.32
CA ASP A 83 -7.50 2.00 18.16
C ASP A 83 -6.19 1.33 17.71
N GLN A 84 -5.88 1.39 16.42
CA GLN A 84 -4.57 1.01 15.90
C GLN A 84 -3.48 1.96 16.37
N LEU A 85 -3.72 3.28 16.41
CA LEU A 85 -2.79 4.27 16.96
C LEU A 85 -2.55 4.06 18.47
N GLU A 86 -3.60 3.79 19.25
CA GLU A 86 -3.44 3.42 20.68
C GLU A 86 -2.55 2.19 20.84
N LEU A 87 -2.77 1.15 20.02
CA LEU A 87 -1.90 -0.01 20.03
C LEU A 87 -0.46 0.37 19.67
N MET A 88 -0.22 1.26 18.70
CA MET A 88 1.15 1.72 18.40
C MET A 88 1.81 2.39 19.61
N ALA A 89 1.04 3.13 20.42
CA ALA A 89 1.54 3.71 21.65
C ALA A 89 1.95 2.64 22.66
N GLU A 90 1.11 1.61 22.86
CA GLU A 90 1.42 0.46 23.71
C GLU A 90 2.68 -0.28 23.21
N LEU A 91 2.76 -0.56 21.91
CA LEU A 91 3.93 -1.23 21.33
C LEU A 91 5.21 -0.39 21.47
N ALA A 92 5.10 0.93 21.33
CA ALA A 92 6.20 1.85 21.55
C ALA A 92 6.71 1.78 23.00
N THR A 93 5.80 1.79 23.97
CA THR A 93 6.12 1.76 25.41
C THR A 93 6.65 0.40 25.86
N ASP A 94 5.98 -0.69 25.48
CA ASP A 94 6.20 -2.00 26.09
C ASP A 94 7.24 -2.85 25.37
N PHE A 95 7.40 -2.68 24.05
CA PHE A 95 8.25 -3.53 23.21
C PHE A 95 9.40 -2.78 22.53
N SER A 96 9.32 -1.45 22.44
CA SER A 96 10.32 -0.59 21.79
C SER A 96 10.96 0.33 22.83
N ARG A 97 11.53 1.46 22.38
CA ARG A 97 12.17 2.48 23.22
C ARG A 97 11.30 3.71 23.51
N GLY A 98 9.98 3.61 23.32
CA GLY A 98 9.04 4.72 23.52
C GLY A 98 8.65 5.48 22.25
N TRP A 99 9.12 5.05 21.07
CA TRP A 99 8.70 5.61 19.78
C TRP A 99 8.66 4.56 18.66
N GLY A 100 7.96 4.92 17.57
CA GLY A 100 7.94 4.22 16.30
C GLY A 100 8.30 5.16 15.15
N HIS A 101 8.53 4.60 13.96
CA HIS A 101 8.98 5.36 12.78
C HIS A 101 8.04 5.18 11.58
N ILE A 102 7.50 6.28 11.05
CA ILE A 102 6.84 6.32 9.75
C ILE A 102 7.90 6.13 8.66
N THR A 103 7.59 5.25 7.74
CA THR A 103 8.49 4.88 6.65
C THR A 103 8.11 5.60 5.37
N THR A 104 9.05 5.70 4.42
CA THR A 104 8.77 6.16 3.05
C THR A 104 7.82 5.25 2.27
N ARG A 105 7.34 4.16 2.89
CA ARG A 105 6.32 3.26 2.34
C ARG A 105 4.98 3.27 3.09
N GLN A 106 4.69 4.35 3.82
CA GLN A 106 3.44 4.52 4.60
C GLN A 106 3.22 3.43 5.67
N ASN A 107 4.27 2.71 6.06
CA ASN A 107 4.26 1.80 7.21
C ASN A 107 4.72 2.47 8.49
N ILE A 108 4.57 1.77 9.62
CA ILE A 108 5.25 2.02 10.90
C ILE A 108 6.29 0.92 11.17
N GLN A 109 7.42 1.29 11.77
CA GLN A 109 8.45 0.38 12.26
C GLN A 109 8.79 0.64 13.73
N PHE A 110 8.86 -0.44 14.50
CA PHE A 110 9.42 -0.44 15.85
C PHE A 110 10.81 -1.09 15.83
N HIS A 111 11.72 -0.57 16.65
CA HIS A 111 13.10 -1.02 16.73
C HIS A 111 13.37 -1.51 18.15
N PHE A 112 14.41 -2.32 18.32
CA PHE A 112 14.81 -2.86 19.62
C PHE A 112 13.79 -3.81 20.26
N VAL A 113 12.95 -4.45 19.44
CA VAL A 113 11.99 -5.46 19.92
C VAL A 113 12.73 -6.77 20.16
N GLU A 114 12.68 -7.29 21.38
CA GLU A 114 13.32 -8.56 21.72
C GLU A 114 12.68 -9.72 20.94
N LEU A 115 13.50 -10.57 20.31
CA LEU A 115 13.02 -11.69 19.48
C LEU A 115 11.97 -12.57 20.17
N ARG A 116 12.18 -12.92 21.45
CA ARG A 116 11.27 -13.78 22.23
C ARG A 116 9.90 -13.15 22.48
N ARG A 117 9.81 -11.82 22.46
CA ARG A 117 8.57 -11.07 22.72
C ARG A 117 7.77 -10.77 21.44
N ILE A 118 8.32 -11.10 20.27
CA ILE A 118 7.65 -10.81 19.00
C ILE A 118 6.32 -11.56 18.84
N PRO A 119 6.17 -12.85 19.18
CA PRO A 119 4.88 -13.53 19.08
C PRO A 119 3.74 -12.78 19.79
N ASP A 120 3.99 -12.28 21.00
CA ASP A 120 3.01 -11.47 21.76
C ASP A 120 2.67 -10.15 21.06
N LEU A 121 3.68 -9.46 20.53
CA LEU A 121 3.46 -8.25 19.73
C LEU A 121 2.59 -8.57 18.50
N LEU A 122 2.85 -9.68 17.81
CA LEU A 122 2.09 -10.08 16.61
C LEU A 122 0.63 -10.44 16.95
N ARG A 123 0.37 -11.05 18.11
CA ARG A 123 -0.99 -11.31 18.62
C ARG A 123 -1.74 -10.00 18.88
N LYS A 124 -1.08 -9.01 19.49
CA LYS A 124 -1.66 -7.67 19.70
C LYS A 124 -1.99 -6.97 18.38
N LEU A 125 -1.12 -7.08 17.36
CA LEU A 125 -1.43 -6.58 16.02
C LEU A 125 -2.66 -7.26 15.42
N ALA A 126 -2.75 -8.60 15.54
CA ALA A 126 -3.88 -9.37 15.03
C ALA A 126 -5.21 -8.90 15.62
N ALA A 127 -5.24 -8.58 16.93
CA ALA A 127 -6.44 -8.15 17.65
C ALA A 127 -7.09 -6.87 17.10
N VAL A 128 -6.33 -6.00 16.41
CA VAL A 128 -6.85 -4.76 15.78
C VAL A 128 -6.88 -4.83 14.25
N GLY A 129 -6.69 -6.03 13.68
CA GLY A 129 -6.68 -6.28 12.24
C GLY A 129 -5.40 -5.81 11.53
N LEU A 130 -4.29 -5.64 12.24
CA LEU A 130 -2.99 -5.30 11.66
C LEU A 130 -2.11 -6.52 11.46
N THR A 131 -1.16 -6.43 10.54
CA THR A 131 -0.20 -7.50 10.27
C THR A 131 1.18 -6.97 9.88
N SER A 132 2.23 -7.71 10.25
CA SER A 132 3.60 -7.52 9.73
C SER A 132 3.93 -8.49 8.58
N ARG A 133 3.03 -9.42 8.26
CA ARG A 133 3.25 -10.47 7.26
C ARG A 133 3.60 -9.85 5.91
N GLU A 134 4.70 -10.30 5.32
CA GLU A 134 5.24 -9.86 4.04
C GLU A 134 5.56 -8.36 3.98
N ALA A 135 5.79 -7.71 5.13
CA ALA A 135 6.31 -6.34 5.15
C ALA A 135 7.78 -6.28 4.64
N CYS A 136 8.45 -7.42 4.73
CA CYS A 136 9.86 -7.66 4.45
C CYS A 136 10.03 -8.96 3.62
N GLY A 137 11.28 -9.29 3.27
CA GLY A 137 11.57 -10.47 2.44
C GLY A 137 11.41 -10.24 0.93
N ASP A 138 11.40 -11.35 0.20
CA ASP A 138 11.23 -11.44 -1.25
C ASP A 138 9.77 -11.75 -1.58
N THR A 139 8.94 -10.77 -1.24
CA THR A 139 7.49 -10.81 -1.24
C THR A 139 6.91 -9.47 -1.73
N VAL A 140 5.59 -9.38 -1.82
CA VAL A 140 4.88 -8.12 -2.06
C VAL A 140 4.93 -7.24 -0.82
N ARG A 141 5.59 -6.08 -0.94
CA ARG A 141 5.72 -5.08 0.13
C ARG A 141 4.40 -4.38 0.41
N ASN A 142 4.42 -3.36 1.28
CA ASN A 142 3.23 -2.54 1.50
C ASN A 142 2.70 -1.97 0.18
N VAL A 143 1.37 -1.98 0.03
CA VAL A 143 0.67 -1.40 -1.12
C VAL A 143 0.35 0.04 -0.77
N MET A 144 1.00 0.97 -1.45
CA MET A 144 0.85 2.40 -1.19
C MET A 144 -0.25 3.03 -2.03
N ALA A 145 -0.81 4.13 -1.53
CA ALA A 145 -1.72 4.98 -2.26
C ALA A 145 -1.35 6.47 -2.06
N CYS A 146 -1.85 7.34 -2.93
CA CYS A 146 -1.88 8.78 -2.65
C CYS A 146 -2.43 9.01 -1.24
N HIS A 147 -1.69 9.74 -0.41
CA HIS A 147 -2.12 10.03 0.97
C HIS A 147 -3.36 10.94 1.05
N LEU A 148 -3.79 11.53 -0.07
CA LEU A 148 -5.01 12.32 -0.22
C LEU A 148 -6.11 11.57 -1.02
N ALA A 149 -5.94 10.28 -1.34
CA ALA A 149 -6.90 9.54 -2.18
C ALA A 149 -8.29 9.46 -1.55
N GLY A 150 -9.31 10.04 -2.18
CA GLY A 150 -10.67 10.20 -1.63
C GLY A 150 -10.91 11.55 -0.93
N ALA A 151 -9.91 12.44 -0.90
CA ALA A 151 -10.01 13.82 -0.39
C ALA A 151 -9.28 14.84 -1.28
N CYS A 152 -8.77 14.41 -2.44
CA CYS A 152 -7.97 15.26 -3.32
C CYS A 152 -8.87 15.90 -4.38
N PRO A 153 -8.84 17.24 -4.55
CA PRO A 153 -9.67 17.91 -5.57
C PRO A 153 -9.23 17.66 -7.01
N HIS A 154 -8.10 16.98 -7.22
CA HIS A 154 -7.51 16.74 -8.54
C HIS A 154 -7.53 15.26 -8.96
N GLU A 155 -7.99 14.37 -8.08
CA GLU A 155 -8.00 12.94 -8.38
C GLU A 155 -9.06 12.57 -9.41
N LYS A 156 -8.78 11.52 -10.18
CA LYS A 156 -9.69 10.92 -11.16
C LYS A 156 -10.50 9.77 -10.57
N LEU A 157 -9.92 9.04 -9.65
CA LEU A 157 -10.54 7.97 -8.86
C LEU A 157 -9.96 7.98 -7.45
N ASP A 158 -10.78 7.60 -6.47
CA ASP A 158 -10.26 7.20 -5.16
C ASP A 158 -9.58 5.83 -5.30
N VAL A 159 -8.25 5.83 -5.20
CA VAL A 159 -7.42 4.62 -5.31
C VAL A 159 -7.27 3.85 -3.99
N THR A 160 -7.85 4.34 -2.90
CA THR A 160 -7.82 3.68 -1.58
C THR A 160 -8.37 2.25 -1.62
N PRO A 161 -9.59 1.99 -2.11
CA PRO A 161 -10.12 0.62 -2.12
C PRO A 161 -9.35 -0.30 -3.08
N TRP A 162 -8.74 0.24 -4.14
CA TRP A 162 -7.89 -0.52 -5.06
C TRP A 162 -6.59 -0.99 -4.39
N ALA A 163 -5.97 -0.12 -3.58
CA ALA A 163 -4.79 -0.47 -2.79
C ALA A 163 -5.12 -1.52 -1.71
N GLU A 164 -6.28 -1.38 -1.04
CA GLU A 164 -6.77 -2.35 -0.05
C GLU A 164 -7.05 -3.71 -0.69
N ALA A 165 -7.80 -3.74 -1.80
CA ALA A 165 -8.07 -4.96 -2.57
C ALA A 165 -6.78 -5.65 -3.00
N THR A 166 -5.81 -4.88 -3.50
CA THR A 166 -4.50 -5.41 -3.91
C THR A 166 -3.72 -5.99 -2.73
N PHE A 167 -3.75 -5.33 -1.57
CA PHE A 167 -3.14 -5.85 -0.36
C PHE A 167 -3.79 -7.16 0.07
N ARG A 168 -5.13 -7.19 0.16
CA ARG A 168 -5.90 -8.38 0.51
C ARG A 168 -5.73 -9.51 -0.49
N HIS A 169 -5.51 -9.21 -1.76
CA HIS A 169 -5.27 -10.23 -2.77
C HIS A 169 -3.93 -10.95 -2.58
N PHE A 170 -2.87 -10.20 -2.28
CA PHE A 170 -1.51 -10.75 -2.19
C PHE A 170 -1.11 -11.23 -0.80
N VAL A 171 -1.65 -10.64 0.26
CA VAL A 171 -1.20 -10.98 1.62
C VAL A 171 -1.48 -12.46 1.90
N ARG A 172 -0.47 -13.22 2.33
CA ARG A 172 -0.57 -14.68 2.56
C ARG A 172 -0.89 -15.52 1.31
N ASN A 173 -0.96 -14.91 0.13
CA ASN A 173 -1.21 -15.64 -1.10
C ASN A 173 0.09 -16.35 -1.55
N PRO A 174 0.08 -17.67 -1.81
CA PRO A 174 1.27 -18.42 -2.20
C PRO A 174 2.06 -17.81 -3.37
N ILE A 175 1.38 -17.14 -4.31
CA ILE A 175 2.02 -16.49 -5.45
C ILE A 175 2.99 -15.37 -5.03
N GLY A 176 2.76 -14.73 -3.88
CA GLY A 176 3.52 -13.58 -3.40
C GLY A 176 4.60 -13.91 -2.36
N GLN A 177 4.80 -15.18 -1.99
CA GLN A 177 5.60 -15.56 -0.82
C GLN A 177 7.07 -15.90 -1.10
N ARG A 178 7.43 -16.20 -2.36
CA ARG A 178 8.78 -16.64 -2.76
C ARG A 178 9.21 -16.05 -4.09
N LEU A 179 9.12 -14.74 -4.21
CA LEU A 179 9.53 -14.03 -5.43
C LEU A 179 11.06 -14.03 -5.58
N PRO A 180 11.59 -13.75 -6.78
CA PRO A 180 13.03 -13.58 -6.98
C PRO A 180 13.64 -12.47 -6.11
N ARG A 181 12.86 -11.40 -5.87
CA ARG A 181 13.20 -10.30 -4.96
C ARG A 181 11.93 -9.54 -4.54
N LYS A 182 12.07 -8.58 -3.62
CA LYS A 182 10.98 -7.66 -3.22
C LYS A 182 10.22 -7.06 -4.40
N PHE A 183 8.90 -7.02 -4.28
CA PHE A 183 7.96 -6.46 -5.26
C PHE A 183 7.13 -5.34 -4.62
N LYS A 184 7.05 -4.18 -5.27
CA LYS A 184 6.41 -2.97 -4.76
C LYS A 184 5.27 -2.53 -5.67
N VAL A 185 4.10 -2.31 -5.08
CA VAL A 185 2.91 -1.78 -5.76
C VAL A 185 2.52 -0.44 -5.14
N ASN A 186 2.26 0.54 -6.01
CA ASN A 186 1.90 1.90 -5.62
C ASN A 186 0.76 2.43 -6.49
N PHE A 187 -0.15 3.19 -5.89
CA PHE A 187 -1.29 3.81 -6.55
C PHE A 187 -1.29 5.33 -6.41
N SER A 188 -1.68 6.03 -7.47
CA SER A 188 -1.88 7.47 -7.51
C SER A 188 -3.23 7.81 -8.14
N GLY A 189 -4.00 8.69 -7.49
CA GLY A 189 -5.32 9.11 -7.97
C GLY A 189 -5.29 10.07 -9.17
N CYS A 190 -4.12 10.62 -9.53
CA CYS A 190 -3.94 11.49 -10.70
C CYS A 190 -2.47 11.57 -11.11
N SER A 191 -2.21 12.26 -12.23
CA SER A 191 -0.87 12.45 -12.82
C SER A 191 0.12 13.23 -11.96
N THR A 192 -0.31 13.91 -10.91
CA THR A 192 0.59 14.52 -9.91
C THR A 192 1.49 13.48 -9.23
N ASP A 193 1.04 12.22 -9.21
CA ASP A 193 1.79 11.06 -8.73
C ASP A 193 2.27 11.16 -7.27
N CYS A 194 1.43 11.69 -6.37
CA CYS A 194 1.75 11.75 -4.93
C CYS A 194 1.97 10.36 -4.31
N GLY A 195 1.42 9.30 -4.90
CA GLY A 195 1.65 7.90 -4.53
C GLY A 195 2.94 7.30 -5.08
N GLN A 196 3.69 8.04 -5.91
CA GLN A 196 4.98 7.65 -6.47
C GLN A 196 4.93 6.37 -7.32
N ALA A 197 3.92 6.23 -8.16
CA ALA A 197 3.72 5.08 -9.05
C ALA A 197 4.92 4.87 -10.00
N MET A 198 5.47 5.93 -10.59
CA MET A 198 6.37 5.84 -11.75
C MET A 198 7.80 5.30 -11.50
N PHE A 199 8.09 4.75 -10.32
CA PHE A 199 9.39 4.12 -10.04
C PHE A 199 9.30 2.85 -9.16
N ASN A 200 8.13 2.20 -9.13
CA ASN A 200 7.91 0.94 -8.42
C ASN A 200 7.81 -0.24 -9.39
N ASP A 201 7.84 -1.48 -8.86
CA ASP A 201 7.75 -2.68 -9.71
C ASP A 201 6.41 -2.69 -10.46
N VAL A 202 5.32 -2.25 -9.80
CA VAL A 202 4.07 -1.83 -10.43
C VAL A 202 3.65 -0.47 -9.87
N GLY A 203 3.38 0.48 -10.76
CA GLY A 203 2.81 1.78 -10.46
C GLY A 203 1.49 1.96 -11.19
N VAL A 204 0.47 2.47 -10.51
CA VAL A 204 -0.87 2.65 -11.07
C VAL A 204 -1.24 4.12 -10.93
N VAL A 205 -1.56 4.79 -12.04
CA VAL A 205 -2.02 6.18 -12.03
C VAL A 205 -3.45 6.21 -12.59
N ALA A 206 -4.41 6.71 -11.82
CA ALA A 206 -5.78 6.87 -12.31
C ALA A 206 -5.82 7.96 -13.39
N VAL A 207 -6.49 7.64 -14.49
CA VAL A 207 -6.63 8.49 -15.69
C VAL A 207 -8.07 8.46 -16.16
N SER A 208 -8.40 9.32 -17.11
CA SER A 208 -9.70 9.33 -17.76
C SER A 208 -9.50 9.50 -19.25
N ARG A 209 -10.36 8.88 -20.05
CA ARG A 209 -10.40 9.06 -21.50
C ARG A 209 -11.84 9.34 -21.93
N GLU A 210 -11.98 10.06 -23.02
CA GLU A 210 -13.25 10.18 -23.71
C GLU A 210 -13.43 8.94 -24.60
N THR A 211 -14.60 8.32 -24.52
CA THR A 211 -14.97 7.18 -25.35
C THR A 211 -15.47 7.66 -26.72
N ALA A 212 -15.63 6.73 -27.68
CA ALA A 212 -16.17 7.07 -29.00
C ALA A 212 -17.61 7.64 -28.95
N THR A 213 -18.34 7.41 -27.85
CA THR A 213 -19.70 7.93 -27.60
C THR A 213 -19.70 9.28 -26.89
N GLY A 214 -18.54 9.85 -26.55
CA GLY A 214 -18.40 11.11 -25.82
C GLY A 214 -18.51 10.97 -24.29
N GLU A 215 -18.67 9.76 -23.77
CA GLU A 215 -18.69 9.51 -22.32
C GLU A 215 -17.27 9.49 -21.75
N ILE A 216 -17.10 10.02 -20.54
CA ILE A 216 -15.83 9.96 -19.80
C ILE A 216 -15.70 8.61 -19.10
N GLU A 217 -14.71 7.82 -19.49
CA GLU A 217 -14.37 6.55 -18.87
C GLU A 217 -13.16 6.73 -17.94
N HIS A 218 -13.31 6.33 -16.68
CA HIS A 218 -12.22 6.29 -15.72
C HIS A 218 -11.51 4.93 -15.74
N GLY A 219 -10.20 4.95 -15.66
CA GLY A 219 -9.36 3.76 -15.61
C GLY A 219 -7.97 4.09 -15.13
N PHE A 220 -6.98 3.33 -15.59
CA PHE A 220 -5.62 3.43 -15.07
C PHE A 220 -4.59 3.44 -16.18
N ARG A 221 -3.50 4.16 -15.97
CA ARG A 221 -2.25 3.93 -16.69
C ARG A 221 -1.32 3.15 -15.78
N VAL A 222 -0.99 1.93 -16.19
CA VAL A 222 -0.12 1.03 -15.44
C VAL A 222 1.32 1.18 -15.92
N TYR A 223 2.24 1.36 -14.98
CA TYR A 223 3.68 1.39 -15.18
C TYR A 223 4.30 0.17 -14.51
N ILE A 224 5.35 -0.39 -15.10
CA ILE A 224 6.03 -1.57 -14.58
C ILE A 224 7.54 -1.36 -14.52
N ALA A 225 8.20 -2.19 -13.71
CA ALA A 225 9.64 -2.38 -13.71
C ALA A 225 10.49 -1.15 -13.30
N GLY A 226 9.95 -0.26 -12.47
CA GLY A 226 10.73 0.84 -11.89
C GLY A 226 11.57 0.42 -10.68
N GLY A 227 12.60 1.22 -10.35
CA GLY A 227 13.26 1.05 -9.06
C GLY A 227 14.52 1.90 -8.84
N LEU A 228 14.52 2.64 -7.74
CA LEU A 228 15.61 3.50 -7.25
C LEU A 228 16.69 2.73 -6.46
N GLY A 229 17.08 1.54 -6.93
CA GLY A 229 18.23 0.82 -6.36
C GLY A 229 19.55 1.50 -6.73
N ALA A 230 20.68 0.83 -6.47
CA ALA A 230 22.01 1.32 -6.86
C ALA A 230 22.10 1.74 -8.34
N THR A 231 21.39 1.02 -9.22
CA THR A 231 21.18 1.40 -10.62
C THR A 231 19.73 1.87 -10.82
N PRO A 232 19.41 3.16 -10.78
CA PRO A 232 18.01 3.63 -10.85
C PRO A 232 17.40 3.37 -12.24
N HIS A 233 16.13 2.96 -12.29
CA HIS A 233 15.36 2.83 -13.53
C HIS A 233 13.99 3.50 -13.35
N PRO A 234 13.54 4.35 -14.28
CA PRO A 234 12.14 4.77 -14.31
C PRO A 234 11.25 3.56 -14.66
N ALA A 235 10.01 3.56 -14.16
CA ALA A 235 9.04 2.56 -14.61
C ALA A 235 8.58 2.88 -16.05
N LEU A 236 8.28 1.84 -16.83
CA LEU A 236 7.82 1.95 -18.21
C LEU A 236 6.33 1.67 -18.28
N ALA A 237 5.58 2.45 -19.07
CA ALA A 237 4.15 2.22 -19.25
C ALA A 237 3.91 0.82 -19.86
N LEU A 238 2.99 0.06 -19.29
CA LEU A 238 2.54 -1.24 -19.82
C LEU A 238 1.64 -1.01 -21.04
N GLU A 239 0.64 -0.15 -20.88
CA GLU A 239 -0.30 0.32 -21.90
C GLU A 239 -0.82 1.71 -21.50
N ASP A 240 -1.46 2.44 -22.42
CA ASP A 240 -1.93 3.80 -22.14
C ASP A 240 -3.19 3.85 -21.28
N PHE A 241 -4.03 2.80 -21.35
CA PHE A 241 -5.26 2.69 -20.57
C PHE A 241 -5.63 1.24 -20.26
N THR A 242 -5.64 0.92 -18.97
CA THR A 242 -6.15 -0.30 -18.36
C THR A 242 -7.53 -0.02 -17.76
N ARG A 243 -8.54 -0.81 -18.14
CA ARG A 243 -9.89 -0.69 -17.58
C ARG A 243 -9.93 -1.11 -16.12
N ARG A 244 -10.98 -0.71 -15.40
CA ARG A 244 -11.14 -1.00 -13.97
C ARG A 244 -11.16 -2.51 -13.70
N GLU A 245 -11.86 -3.28 -14.52
CA GLU A 245 -12.00 -4.74 -14.39
C GLU A 245 -10.68 -5.48 -14.64
N ASP A 246 -9.78 -4.85 -15.41
CA ASP A 246 -8.51 -5.43 -15.83
C ASP A 246 -7.35 -5.08 -14.88
N LEU A 247 -7.54 -4.18 -13.91
CA LEU A 247 -6.45 -3.66 -13.09
C LEU A 247 -5.80 -4.73 -12.21
N LEU A 248 -6.56 -5.38 -11.31
CA LEU A 248 -5.99 -6.39 -10.43
C LEU A 248 -5.37 -7.59 -11.17
N PRO A 249 -5.99 -8.16 -12.24
CA PRO A 249 -5.34 -9.22 -13.01
C PRO A 249 -4.10 -8.70 -13.75
N THR A 250 -4.02 -7.41 -14.12
CA THR A 250 -2.78 -6.82 -14.65
C THR A 250 -1.65 -6.82 -13.62
N ILE A 251 -1.94 -6.46 -12.37
CA ILE A 251 -0.94 -6.44 -11.28
C ILE A 251 -0.45 -7.86 -11.00
N GLU A 252 -1.37 -8.83 -10.88
CA GLU A 252 -1.02 -10.24 -10.68
C GLU A 252 -0.23 -10.81 -11.86
N ALA A 253 -0.65 -10.53 -13.09
CA ALA A 253 0.07 -10.96 -14.29
C ALA A 253 1.52 -10.46 -14.29
N THR A 254 1.73 -9.20 -13.90
CA THR A 254 3.07 -8.62 -13.78
C THR A 254 3.90 -9.34 -12.72
N LEU A 255 3.30 -9.67 -11.57
CA LEU A 255 3.96 -10.44 -10.51
C LEU A 255 4.32 -11.86 -10.97
N ARG A 256 3.43 -12.54 -11.70
CA ARG A 256 3.69 -13.90 -12.23
C ARG A 256 4.78 -13.91 -13.29
N VAL A 257 4.77 -12.91 -14.18
CA VAL A 257 5.87 -12.75 -15.14
C VAL A 257 7.18 -12.55 -14.40
N PHE A 258 7.20 -11.68 -13.37
CA PHE A 258 8.39 -11.50 -12.54
C PHE A 258 8.85 -12.80 -11.87
N ASP A 259 7.93 -13.57 -11.28
CA ASP A 259 8.25 -14.82 -10.59
C ASP A 259 8.84 -15.88 -11.54
N GLN A 260 8.33 -15.95 -12.78
CA GLN A 260 8.75 -16.89 -13.80
C GLN A 260 10.08 -16.55 -14.47
N THR A 261 10.40 -15.27 -14.61
CA THR A 261 11.57 -14.83 -15.42
C THR A 261 12.66 -14.15 -14.60
N GLY A 262 12.39 -13.78 -13.35
CA GLY A 262 13.34 -13.06 -12.51
C GLY A 262 14.52 -13.92 -12.07
N ASN A 263 15.71 -13.31 -12.10
CA ASN A 263 16.95 -13.94 -11.64
C ASN A 263 16.91 -14.25 -10.13
N ARG A 264 17.22 -15.50 -9.74
CA ARG A 264 17.29 -15.95 -8.34
C ARG A 264 18.71 -16.18 -7.83
N ASP A 265 19.69 -16.22 -8.73
CA ASP A 265 21.10 -16.50 -8.40
C ASP A 265 21.81 -15.23 -7.91
N ASN A 266 21.61 -14.11 -8.61
CA ASN A 266 22.26 -12.84 -8.28
C ASN A 266 21.26 -11.84 -7.68
N LYS A 267 21.27 -11.72 -6.35
CA LYS A 267 20.41 -10.81 -5.58
C LYS A 267 20.51 -9.33 -6.00
N LEU A 268 21.64 -8.88 -6.57
CA LEU A 268 21.81 -7.51 -7.06
C LEU A 268 21.07 -7.28 -8.39
N ARG A 269 20.87 -8.35 -9.17
CA ARG A 269 20.20 -8.37 -10.47
C ARG A 269 18.84 -9.11 -10.47
N ALA A 270 18.21 -9.23 -9.30
CA ALA A 270 16.99 -10.03 -9.08
C ALA A 270 15.65 -9.26 -9.08
N ARG A 271 15.66 -7.94 -9.30
CA ARG A 271 14.43 -7.10 -9.38
C ARG A 271 13.80 -7.11 -10.77
N LEU A 272 12.50 -6.83 -10.86
CA LEU A 272 11.74 -6.81 -12.13
C LEU A 272 12.36 -5.94 -13.23
N LYS A 273 12.96 -4.79 -12.88
CA LYS A 273 13.69 -3.96 -13.86
C LYS A 273 14.74 -4.72 -14.69
N TRP A 274 15.41 -5.70 -14.08
CA TRP A 274 16.43 -6.49 -14.78
C TRP A 274 15.82 -7.51 -15.74
N VAL A 275 14.56 -7.93 -15.52
CA VAL A 275 13.82 -8.72 -16.50
C VAL A 275 13.58 -7.90 -17.76
N VAL A 276 13.26 -6.61 -17.62
CA VAL A 276 13.13 -5.69 -18.76
C VAL A 276 14.47 -5.53 -19.48
N ASP A 277 15.57 -5.35 -18.76
CA ASP A 277 16.92 -5.28 -19.38
C ASP A 277 17.29 -6.56 -20.15
N GLN A 278 16.86 -7.73 -19.66
CA GLN A 278 17.18 -9.01 -20.28
C GLN A 278 16.29 -9.36 -21.47
N LEU A 279 14.98 -9.13 -21.36
CA LEU A 279 13.99 -9.56 -22.35
C LEU A 279 13.58 -8.44 -23.32
N GLY A 280 13.78 -7.18 -22.94
CA GLY A 280 13.19 -6.02 -23.59
C GLY A 280 11.75 -5.75 -23.14
N ILE A 281 11.36 -4.47 -23.12
CA ILE A 281 10.03 -4.05 -22.64
C ILE A 281 8.88 -4.64 -23.47
N GLU A 282 9.02 -4.75 -24.79
CA GLU A 282 7.95 -5.29 -25.64
C GLU A 282 7.63 -6.75 -25.34
N GLU A 283 8.65 -7.57 -25.09
CA GLU A 283 8.44 -8.97 -24.71
C GLU A 283 7.80 -9.09 -23.32
N VAL A 284 8.21 -8.23 -22.37
CA VAL A 284 7.58 -8.18 -21.04
C VAL A 284 6.11 -7.77 -21.16
N ARG A 285 5.79 -6.73 -21.93
CA ARG A 285 4.39 -6.31 -22.20
C ARG A 285 3.58 -7.47 -22.77
N ARG A 286 4.08 -8.11 -23.82
CA ARG A 286 3.41 -9.25 -24.47
C ARG A 286 3.09 -10.36 -23.47
N ARG A 287 4.03 -10.71 -22.58
CA ARG A 287 3.84 -11.74 -21.54
C ARG A 287 2.80 -11.33 -20.50
N VAL A 288 2.86 -10.08 -20.02
CA VAL A 288 1.90 -9.57 -19.02
C VAL A 288 0.49 -9.56 -19.59
N ILE A 289 0.30 -9.03 -20.80
CA ILE A 289 -1.01 -8.94 -21.45
C ILE A 289 -1.57 -10.34 -21.75
N LYS A 290 -0.72 -11.27 -22.25
CA LYS A 290 -1.13 -12.67 -22.45
C LYS A 290 -1.59 -13.32 -21.14
N MET A 291 -0.80 -13.17 -20.07
CA MET A 291 -1.11 -13.74 -18.76
C MET A 291 -2.42 -13.16 -18.19
N ARG A 292 -2.61 -11.83 -18.31
CA ARG A 292 -3.83 -11.13 -17.89
C ARG A 292 -5.08 -11.75 -18.52
N HIS A 293 -5.07 -11.98 -19.83
CA HIS A 293 -6.23 -12.55 -20.53
C HIS A 293 -6.55 -13.99 -20.08
N THR A 294 -5.55 -14.74 -19.63
CA THR A 294 -5.75 -16.12 -19.14
C THR A 294 -6.07 -16.21 -17.65
N LEU A 295 -5.86 -15.14 -16.88
CA LEU A 295 -6.07 -15.14 -15.43
C LEU A 295 -7.53 -15.36 -14.99
N PRO A 296 -8.56 -14.82 -15.67
CA PRO A 296 -9.95 -15.12 -15.31
C PRO A 296 -10.31 -16.62 -15.44
N ALA A 297 -9.58 -17.37 -16.27
CA ALA A 297 -9.71 -18.83 -16.35
C ALA A 297 -8.92 -19.57 -15.26
N SER A 298 -8.14 -18.86 -14.44
CA SER A 298 -7.46 -19.40 -13.27
C SER A 298 -8.33 -19.25 -12.02
N SER A 299 -8.07 -20.05 -10.99
CA SER A 299 -8.80 -19.98 -9.72
C SER A 299 -8.42 -18.79 -8.83
N THR A 300 -7.42 -17.96 -9.21
CA THR A 300 -6.90 -16.89 -8.34
C THR A 300 -7.62 -15.56 -8.51
N TRP A 301 -8.29 -15.32 -9.65
CA TRP A 301 -9.08 -14.11 -9.85
C TRP A 301 -10.36 -14.41 -10.66
N PRO A 302 -11.57 -14.20 -10.10
CA PRO A 302 -12.81 -14.50 -10.80
C PRO A 302 -13.17 -13.48 -11.90
N GLY A 303 -12.38 -12.41 -12.07
CA GLY A 303 -12.68 -11.31 -12.98
C GLY A 303 -13.50 -10.20 -12.32
N GLY A 304 -13.70 -9.09 -13.05
CA GLY A 304 -14.51 -7.96 -12.60
C GLY A 304 -13.79 -6.98 -11.67
N ILE A 305 -14.57 -6.07 -11.08
CA ILE A 305 -14.09 -5.10 -10.09
C ILE A 305 -14.01 -5.79 -8.72
N PRO A 306 -12.93 -5.60 -7.94
CA PRO A 306 -12.80 -6.23 -6.63
C PRO A 306 -13.97 -5.93 -5.68
N PRO A 307 -14.41 -6.90 -4.87
CA PRO A 307 -15.51 -6.69 -3.93
C PRO A 307 -15.30 -5.50 -2.98
N GLU A 308 -14.07 -5.26 -2.54
CA GLU A 308 -13.72 -4.11 -1.69
C GLU A 308 -13.97 -2.77 -2.40
N VAL A 309 -13.71 -2.72 -3.71
CA VAL A 309 -13.95 -1.53 -4.53
C VAL A 309 -15.43 -1.35 -4.78
N VAL A 310 -16.17 -2.42 -5.05
CA VAL A 310 -17.62 -2.37 -5.20
C VAL A 310 -18.30 -1.90 -3.90
N ALA A 311 -17.85 -2.41 -2.74
CA ALA A 311 -18.42 -2.08 -1.45
C ALA A 311 -18.12 -0.64 -1.00
N ALA A 312 -16.89 -0.15 -1.22
CA ALA A 312 -16.48 1.18 -0.80
C ALA A 312 -16.84 2.27 -1.82
N GLY A 313 -16.87 1.94 -3.11
CA GLY A 313 -16.86 2.89 -4.22
C GLY A 313 -15.48 3.52 -4.44
N ASP A 314 -15.19 3.94 -5.68
CA ASP A 314 -13.93 4.58 -6.08
C ASP A 314 -14.14 5.93 -6.77
N LEU A 315 -15.31 6.54 -6.60
CA LEU A 315 -15.59 7.88 -7.11
C LEU A 315 -14.60 8.89 -6.50
N PRO A 316 -14.10 9.84 -7.30
CA PRO A 316 -13.19 10.87 -6.79
C PRO A 316 -13.88 11.76 -5.75
N ALA A 317 -13.10 12.42 -4.88
CA ALA A 317 -13.62 13.42 -3.96
C ALA A 317 -14.34 14.59 -4.65
N GLY A 318 -14.06 14.79 -5.94
CA GLY A 318 -14.54 15.91 -6.74
C GLY A 318 -13.82 17.21 -6.38
N ARG A 319 -14.07 18.24 -7.19
CA ARG A 319 -13.53 19.58 -7.01
C ARG A 319 -14.67 20.54 -6.70
N ALA A 320 -14.46 21.43 -5.73
CA ALA A 320 -15.40 22.51 -5.43
C ALA A 320 -15.42 23.56 -6.55
N ASP A 321 -16.61 24.05 -6.89
CA ASP A 321 -16.83 25.08 -7.92
C ASP A 321 -16.49 26.49 -7.43
N PHE A 322 -16.49 26.69 -6.11
CA PHE A 322 -16.23 27.96 -5.44
C PHE A 322 -15.30 27.78 -4.24
N GLY A 323 -14.64 28.86 -3.83
CA GLY A 323 -13.66 28.85 -2.74
C GLY A 323 -12.23 28.55 -3.19
N GLU A 324 -11.32 28.38 -2.22
CA GLU A 324 -9.92 28.08 -2.49
C GLU A 324 -9.74 26.61 -2.89
N VAL A 325 -9.14 26.37 -4.05
CA VAL A 325 -8.68 25.03 -4.46
C VAL A 325 -7.16 25.02 -4.48
N THR A 326 -6.57 24.25 -3.56
CA THR A 326 -5.12 24.15 -3.43
C THR A 326 -4.52 23.58 -4.72
N GLN A 327 -3.57 24.31 -5.30
CA GLN A 327 -2.82 23.85 -6.46
C GLN A 327 -1.83 22.77 -6.02
N VAL A 328 -1.70 21.70 -6.81
CA VAL A 328 -0.77 20.59 -6.52
C VAL A 328 0.01 20.21 -7.77
N GLY A 329 1.25 19.79 -7.56
CA GLY A 329 2.12 19.26 -8.62
C GLY A 329 3.35 20.11 -8.91
N GLN A 330 4.07 19.69 -9.94
CA GLN A 330 5.32 20.34 -10.32
C GLN A 330 5.07 21.75 -10.83
N GLY A 331 5.92 22.70 -10.43
CA GLY A 331 5.80 24.11 -10.83
C GLY A 331 4.87 24.96 -9.96
N VAL A 332 4.14 24.36 -9.00
CA VAL A 332 3.35 25.13 -8.04
C VAL A 332 4.29 25.89 -7.10
N ARG A 333 4.23 27.23 -7.15
CA ARG A 333 5.05 28.11 -6.31
C ARG A 333 4.40 28.30 -4.95
N VAL A 334 5.19 28.16 -3.90
CA VAL A 334 4.79 28.43 -2.51
C VAL A 334 5.67 29.55 -1.97
N ASP A 335 5.08 30.61 -1.44
CA ASP A 335 5.81 31.69 -0.75
C ASP A 335 5.50 31.65 0.75
N LEU A 336 6.55 31.51 1.55
CA LEU A 336 6.47 31.44 3.01
C LEU A 336 7.09 32.67 3.68
N ARG A 337 7.60 33.64 2.91
CA ARG A 337 8.32 34.79 3.45
C ARG A 337 7.37 35.71 4.23
N GLY A 338 7.78 36.07 5.45
CA GLY A 338 7.03 36.98 6.31
C GLY A 338 5.76 36.37 6.94
N ALA A 339 5.45 35.10 6.69
CA ALA A 339 4.33 34.42 7.33
C ALA A 339 4.68 34.03 8.78
N HIS A 340 3.75 34.28 9.71
CA HIS A 340 3.83 33.69 11.06
C HIS A 340 3.69 32.16 10.99
N SER A 341 4.12 31.45 12.04
CA SER A 341 4.27 29.99 12.06
C SER A 341 3.01 29.23 11.62
N TYR A 342 1.83 29.63 12.10
CA TYR A 342 0.56 28.99 11.72
C TYR A 342 0.26 29.18 10.23
N ARG A 343 0.34 30.42 9.71
CA ARG A 343 0.07 30.70 8.30
C ARG A 343 1.08 30.02 7.37
N ALA A 344 2.35 29.93 7.78
CA ALA A 344 3.37 29.20 7.03
C ALA A 344 3.06 27.69 6.96
N TRP A 345 2.62 27.10 8.08
CA TRP A 345 2.16 25.70 8.10
C TRP A 345 0.93 25.51 7.20
N GLU A 346 -0.07 26.39 7.33
CA GLU A 346 -1.32 26.34 6.56
C GLU A 346 -1.05 26.33 5.05
N ILE A 347 -0.22 27.27 4.57
CA ILE A 347 0.18 27.35 3.16
C ILE A 347 0.90 26.08 2.68
N ALA A 348 1.73 25.47 3.53
CA ALA A 348 2.58 24.34 3.14
C ALA A 348 1.90 22.97 3.33
N SER A 349 0.87 22.88 4.17
CA SER A 349 0.40 21.62 4.77
C SER A 349 -1.11 21.42 4.69
N VAL A 350 -1.88 22.42 4.29
CA VAL A 350 -3.34 22.30 4.16
C VAL A 350 -3.73 22.19 2.68
N VAL A 351 -4.64 21.26 2.39
CA VAL A 351 -5.21 21.04 1.07
C VAL A 351 -6.73 21.27 1.12
N ARG A 352 -7.21 22.18 0.27
CA ARG A 352 -8.60 22.63 0.18
C ARG A 352 -9.18 22.37 -1.20
N GLY A 353 -10.52 22.42 -1.26
CA GLY A 353 -11.26 22.45 -2.52
C GLY A 353 -11.84 21.12 -2.96
N ALA A 354 -11.88 20.10 -2.08
CA ALA A 354 -12.66 18.89 -2.36
C ALA A 354 -14.16 19.23 -2.47
N ALA A 355 -14.91 18.56 -3.34
CA ALA A 355 -16.32 18.91 -3.59
C ALA A 355 -17.21 18.81 -2.33
N LYS A 356 -16.83 17.96 -1.37
CA LYS A 356 -17.52 17.83 -0.08
C LYS A 356 -17.31 19.00 0.88
N GLY A 357 -16.51 20.01 0.50
CA GLY A 357 -16.19 21.17 1.35
C GLY A 357 -15.24 20.85 2.51
N THR A 358 -14.63 19.67 2.52
CA THR A 358 -13.68 19.25 3.56
C THR A 358 -12.26 19.69 3.22
N VAL A 359 -11.43 19.86 4.25
CA VAL A 359 -10.00 20.14 4.16
C VAL A 359 -9.16 18.97 4.66
N SER A 360 -7.91 18.90 4.19
CA SER A 360 -6.92 17.96 4.70
C SER A 360 -5.72 18.71 5.26
N ALA A 361 -5.20 18.28 6.40
CA ALA A 361 -4.10 18.91 7.11
C ALA A 361 -2.96 17.92 7.36
N ILE A 362 -1.74 18.28 6.97
CA ILE A 362 -0.55 17.46 7.15
C ILE A 362 0.14 17.85 8.46
N ALA A 363 0.29 16.88 9.36
CA ALA A 363 1.10 16.99 10.56
C ALA A 363 2.52 16.48 10.29
N TYR A 364 3.49 17.37 10.45
CA TYR A 364 4.90 17.05 10.26
C TYR A 364 5.41 16.14 11.38
N ALA A 365 6.06 15.04 11.02
CA ALA A 365 6.80 14.19 11.95
C ALA A 365 8.28 14.28 11.64
N ALA A 366 9.06 14.81 12.60
CA ALA A 366 10.51 14.97 12.43
C ALA A 366 11.16 13.61 12.18
N LEU A 367 11.77 13.43 11.00
CA LEU A 367 12.37 12.17 10.53
C LEU A 367 11.38 10.98 10.44
N GLY A 368 10.09 11.22 10.63
CA GLY A 368 9.06 10.20 10.76
C GLY A 368 8.90 9.61 12.16
N ASP A 369 9.54 10.18 13.18
CA ASP A 369 9.51 9.63 14.54
C ASP A 369 8.22 10.06 15.26
N ILE A 370 7.54 9.09 15.88
CA ILE A 370 6.32 9.31 16.67
C ILE A 370 6.47 8.62 18.02
N THR A 371 6.43 9.40 19.10
CA THR A 371 6.49 8.87 20.47
C THR A 371 5.19 8.21 20.88
N ALA A 372 5.22 7.41 21.95
CA ALA A 372 4.01 6.81 22.52
C ALA A 372 2.91 7.85 22.82
N ASP A 373 3.27 8.99 23.40
CA ASP A 373 2.32 10.06 23.71
C ASP A 373 1.78 10.74 22.44
N GLN A 374 2.61 10.89 21.41
CA GLN A 374 2.15 11.40 20.13
C GLN A 374 1.19 10.42 19.45
N PHE A 375 1.42 9.11 19.52
CA PHE A 375 0.45 8.13 19.02
C PHE A 375 -0.92 8.26 19.72
N ARG A 376 -0.94 8.40 21.05
CA ARG A 376 -2.18 8.65 21.80
C ARG A 376 -2.85 9.97 21.41
N ALA A 377 -2.06 11.04 21.25
CA ALA A 377 -2.56 12.35 20.83
C ALA A 377 -3.18 12.29 19.42
N LEU A 378 -2.54 11.60 18.47
CA LEU A 378 -3.09 11.39 17.13
C LEU A 378 -4.41 10.61 17.20
N ALA A 379 -4.50 9.58 18.04
CA ALA A 379 -5.74 8.82 18.25
C ALA A 379 -6.85 9.70 18.83
N ALA A 380 -6.54 10.57 19.79
CA ALA A 380 -7.48 11.51 20.38
C ALA A 380 -8.00 12.52 19.35
N ILE A 381 -7.10 13.18 18.60
CA ILE A 381 -7.46 14.12 17.52
C ILE A 381 -8.34 13.43 16.48
N GLN A 382 -7.99 12.20 16.09
CA GLN A 382 -8.77 11.44 15.12
C GLN A 382 -10.20 11.19 15.59
N ARG A 383 -10.41 10.86 16.87
CA ARG A 383 -11.74 10.66 17.46
C ARG A 383 -12.51 11.96 17.60
N GLU A 384 -11.86 13.01 18.08
CA GLU A 384 -12.47 14.32 18.31
C GLU A 384 -13.02 14.92 17.01
N PHE A 385 -12.24 14.87 15.94
CA PHE A 385 -12.65 15.44 14.65
C PHE A 385 -13.28 14.45 13.68
N VAL A 386 -13.36 13.17 14.06
CA VAL A 386 -13.86 12.08 13.20
C VAL A 386 -13.12 12.05 11.85
N ALA A 387 -11.80 12.28 11.91
CA ALA A 387 -10.97 12.43 10.73
C ALA A 387 -10.50 11.06 10.18
N ASP A 388 -10.32 10.97 8.86
CA ASP A 388 -9.56 9.87 8.26
C ASP A 388 -8.07 10.21 8.32
N VAL A 389 -7.26 9.30 8.88
CA VAL A 389 -5.82 9.52 9.07
C VAL A 389 -5.01 8.62 8.14
N ARG A 390 -4.05 9.23 7.44
CA ARG A 390 -3.11 8.53 6.56
C ARG A 390 -1.67 8.83 6.91
N LEU A 391 -0.81 7.84 6.73
CA LEU A 391 0.64 8.04 6.69
C LEU A 391 1.07 8.42 5.26
N THR A 392 2.07 9.28 5.14
CA THR A 392 2.58 9.74 3.84
C THR A 392 3.92 9.09 3.50
N ASN A 393 4.25 9.02 2.21
CA ASN A 393 5.58 8.60 1.73
C ASN A 393 6.70 9.61 2.04
N ARG A 394 6.34 10.80 2.53
CA ARG A 394 7.26 11.80 3.11
C ARG A 394 7.39 11.68 4.63
N GLN A 395 6.92 10.56 5.19
CA GLN A 395 7.06 10.22 6.61
C GLN A 395 6.28 11.14 7.56
N ASN A 396 5.16 11.69 7.09
CA ASN A 396 4.25 12.54 7.87
C ASN A 396 2.89 11.85 8.09
N VAL A 397 2.05 12.47 8.90
CA VAL A 397 0.64 12.11 9.09
C VAL A 397 -0.24 13.12 8.36
N VAL A 398 -1.33 12.70 7.76
CA VAL A 398 -2.35 13.61 7.20
C VAL A 398 -3.72 13.26 7.77
N PHE A 399 -4.43 14.29 8.21
CA PHE A 399 -5.83 14.25 8.62
C PHE A 399 -6.68 14.71 7.44
N ARG A 400 -7.73 13.96 7.13
CA ARG A 400 -8.64 14.23 6.00
C ARG A 400 -10.07 14.29 6.50
N GLY A 401 -10.91 15.02 5.78
CA GLY A 401 -12.33 15.16 6.13
C GLY A 401 -12.58 16.18 7.24
N LEU A 402 -11.62 17.08 7.51
CA LEU A 402 -11.78 18.16 8.48
C LEU A 402 -12.68 19.26 7.89
N ARG A 403 -13.28 20.07 8.77
CA ARG A 403 -13.85 21.37 8.44
C ARG A 403 -12.81 22.47 8.60
N GLU A 404 -13.06 23.61 7.98
CA GLU A 404 -12.18 24.78 8.05
C GLU A 404 -11.99 25.29 9.50
N ASP A 405 -13.05 25.25 10.32
CA ASP A 405 -13.02 25.66 11.74
C ASP A 405 -12.28 24.67 12.66
N GLN A 406 -11.84 23.52 12.14
CA GLN A 406 -11.09 22.50 12.87
C GLN A 406 -9.57 22.55 12.61
N LEU A 407 -9.10 23.45 11.74
CA LEU A 407 -7.67 23.74 11.54
C LEU A 407 -7.13 24.61 12.67
#